data_AF-A0A0C3DE83-F1
#
_entry.id   AF-A0A0C3DE83-F1
#
_cell.length_a   1.000
_cell.length_b   1.000
_cell.length_c   1.000
_cell.angle_alpha   90.00
_cell.angle_beta   90.00
_cell.angle_gamma   90.00
#
_symmetry.space_group_name_H-M   'P 1'
#
loop_
_entity.id
_entity.type
_entity.pdbx_description
1 polymer ?
#
loop_
_entity_poly.entity_id
_entity_poly.type
_entity_poly.pdbx_seq_one_letter_code
_entity_poly.pdbx_strand_id
1 'polypeptide(L)'
;YPCLSCMALNYLTIPAMSVDVEQLFSKGCVVLPYLHNRLLSQSTRALLCLGQWSKLGLVKDEDLHQVICEDLEGDESEVELPD
;
A
#
# COMPACT_ATOMS: atom_id res chain seq x y z
N TYR A 1 -22.87 19.41 -21.78
CA TYR A 1 -22.46 18.19 -22.51
C TYR A 1 -21.91 17.15 -21.52
N PRO A 2 -22.76 16.33 -20.88
CA PRO A 2 -22.33 15.38 -19.85
C PRO A 2 -21.37 14.30 -20.40
N CYS A 3 -21.58 13.82 -21.63
CA CYS A 3 -20.72 12.79 -22.22
C CYS A 3 -19.35 13.33 -22.65
N LEU A 4 -19.31 14.57 -23.16
CA LEU A 4 -18.07 15.22 -23.60
C LEU A 4 -17.15 15.54 -22.42
N SER A 5 -17.73 15.99 -21.29
CA SER A 5 -16.97 16.23 -20.07
C SER A 5 -16.37 14.95 -19.52
N CYS A 6 -17.10 13.82 -19.55
CA CYS A 6 -16.56 12.53 -19.12
C CYS A 6 -15.40 12.06 -20.01
N MET A 7 -15.51 12.21 -21.34
CA MET A 7 -14.40 11.90 -22.25
C MET A 7 -13.18 12.77 -21.98
N ALA A 8 -13.36 14.09 -21.84
CA ALA A 8 -12.25 15.00 -21.55
C ALA A 8 -11.55 14.64 -20.23
N LEU A 9 -12.30 14.34 -19.17
CA LEU A 9 -11.73 13.92 -17.89
C LEU A 9 -10.94 12.61 -18.02
N ASN A 10 -11.46 11.62 -18.73
CA ASN A 10 -10.74 10.36 -18.96
C ASN A 10 -9.42 10.57 -19.71
N TYR A 11 -9.41 11.42 -20.74
CA TYR A 11 -8.18 11.74 -21.48
C TYR A 11 -7.16 12.50 -20.64
N LEU A 12 -7.61 13.43 -19.80
CA LEU A 12 -6.74 14.25 -18.95
C LEU A 12 -6.24 13.51 -17.70
N THR A 13 -6.90 12.42 -17.30
CA THR A 13 -6.48 11.59 -16.15
C THR A 13 -5.37 10.61 -16.51
N ILE A 14 -5.18 10.30 -17.80
CA ILE A 14 -4.06 9.48 -18.24
C ILE A 14 -2.77 10.30 -18.03
N PRO A 15 -1.83 9.85 -17.18
CA PRO A 15 -0.57 10.54 -17.00
C PRO A 15 0.18 10.57 -18.34
N ALA A 16 0.59 11.75 -18.78
CA ALA A 16 1.31 11.90 -20.05
C ALA A 16 2.74 11.30 -20.02
N MET A 17 3.24 10.88 -18.85
CA MET A 17 4.61 10.41 -18.65
C MET A 17 4.66 9.16 -17.76
N SER A 18 5.51 8.18 -18.12
CA SER A 18 5.80 6.99 -17.30
C SER A 18 6.54 7.31 -15.99
N VAL A 19 7.02 8.55 -15.86
CA VAL A 19 7.81 9.06 -14.73
C VAL A 19 7.10 8.84 -13.39
N ASP A 20 5.78 8.97 -13.32
CA ASP A 20 5.06 8.82 -12.05
C ASP A 20 5.04 7.35 -11.59
N VAL A 21 4.94 6.42 -12.54
CA VAL A 21 5.03 4.98 -12.28
C VAL A 21 6.46 4.59 -11.93
N GLU A 22 7.46 5.11 -12.64
CA GLU A 22 8.88 4.91 -12.34
C GLU A 22 9.27 5.48 -10.97
N GLN A 23 8.74 6.64 -10.59
CA GLN A 23 8.95 7.24 -9.28
C GLN A 23 8.30 6.40 -8.17
N LEU A 24 7.11 5.83 -8.44
CA LEU A 24 6.47 4.88 -7.54
C LEU A 24 7.30 3.60 -7.39
N PHE A 25 7.84 3.04 -8.48
CA PHE A 25 8.72 1.87 -8.42
C PHE A 25 10.07 2.17 -7.74
N SER A 26 10.63 3.37 -7.94
CA SER A 26 11.88 3.79 -7.31
C SER A 26 11.71 3.99 -5.80
N LYS A 27 10.67 4.72 -5.37
CA LYS A 27 10.36 4.91 -3.94
C LYS A 27 9.84 3.64 -3.28
N GLY A 28 9.07 2.84 -4.03
CA GLY A 28 8.50 1.56 -3.60
C GLY A 28 9.48 0.39 -3.66
N CYS A 29 10.72 0.60 -4.14
CA CYS A 29 11.75 -0.44 -4.19
C CYS A 29 12.10 -1.00 -2.80
N VAL A 30 11.87 -0.22 -1.74
CA VAL A 30 11.99 -0.66 -0.34
C VAL A 30 10.90 -1.69 0.04
N VAL A 31 9.75 -1.67 -0.62
CA VAL A 31 8.61 -2.60 -0.40
C VAL A 31 8.62 -3.77 -1.40
N LEU A 32 9.36 -3.64 -2.50
CA LEU A 32 9.50 -4.69 -3.50
C LEU A 32 10.39 -5.82 -2.98
N PRO A 33 10.07 -7.07 -3.33
CA PRO A 33 10.72 -8.28 -2.77
C PRO A 33 12.23 -8.36 -3.06
N TYR A 34 12.77 -7.48 -3.90
CA TYR A 34 14.19 -7.43 -4.24
C TYR A 34 15.11 -7.08 -3.05
N LEU A 35 14.61 -6.38 -2.03
CA LEU A 35 15.39 -5.99 -0.85
C LEU A 35 15.03 -6.78 0.43
N HIS A 36 14.83 -8.11 0.33
CA HIS A 36 14.78 -9.01 1.51
C HIS A 36 13.51 -8.96 2.39
N ASN A 37 12.33 -8.73 1.83
CA ASN A 37 11.07 -9.13 2.50
C ASN A 37 10.27 -10.02 1.55
N ARG A 38 10.00 -11.27 1.95
CA ARG A 38 9.20 -12.24 1.19
C ARG A 38 7.70 -11.87 1.19
N LEU A 39 7.37 -10.60 0.96
CA LEU A 39 6.00 -10.17 0.79
C LEU A 39 5.50 -10.66 -0.56
N LEU A 40 4.36 -11.35 -0.57
CA LEU A 40 3.70 -11.72 -1.81
C LEU A 40 3.34 -10.46 -2.60
N SER A 41 3.32 -10.56 -3.93
CA SER A 41 2.93 -9.46 -4.82
C SER A 41 1.58 -8.84 -4.45
N GLN A 42 0.65 -9.65 -3.92
CA GLN A 42 -0.64 -9.21 -3.41
C GLN A 42 -0.51 -8.31 -2.17
N SER A 43 0.33 -8.71 -1.19
CA SER A 43 0.60 -7.95 0.02
C SER A 43 1.31 -6.63 -0.28
N THR A 44 2.30 -6.64 -1.18
CA THR A 44 2.98 -5.42 -1.64
C THR A 44 2.00 -4.45 -2.29
N ARG A 45 1.09 -4.94 -3.15
CA ARG A 45 0.06 -4.10 -3.78
C ARG A 45 -0.90 -3.51 -2.75
N ALA A 46 -1.36 -4.31 -1.79
CA ALA A 46 -2.25 -3.83 -0.72
C ALA A 46 -1.57 -2.74 0.11
N LEU A 47 -0.29 -2.91 0.46
CA LEU A 47 0.48 -1.94 1.23
C LEU A 47 0.64 -0.60 0.47
N LEU A 48 0.93 -0.65 -0.83
CA LEU A 48 1.02 0.54 -1.68
C LEU A 48 -0.31 1.28 -1.78
N CYS A 49 -1.42 0.56 -1.95
CA CYS A 49 -2.76 1.14 -1.98
C CYS A 49 -3.12 1.79 -0.64
N LEU A 50 -2.87 1.10 0.48
CA LEU A 50 -3.09 1.64 1.83
C LEU A 50 -2.29 2.92 2.07
N GLY A 51 -0.99 2.93 1.70
CA GLY A 51 -0.15 4.11 1.81
C GLY A 51 -0.65 5.29 0.95
N GLN A 52 -1.25 5.01 -0.21
CA GLN A 52 -1.84 6.06 -1.05
C GLN A 52 -3.18 6.56 -0.50
N TRP A 53 -4.00 5.68 0.08
CA TRP A 53 -5.26 6.06 0.72
C TRP A 53 -5.06 6.88 1.98
N SER A 54 -4.04 6.57 2.79
CA SER A 54 -3.63 7.40 3.93
C SER A 54 -3.24 8.81 3.48
N LYS A 55 -2.42 8.95 2.41
CA LYS A 55 -2.07 10.26 1.83
C LYS A 55 -3.27 11.06 1.32
N LEU A 56 -4.30 10.37 0.85
CA LEU A 56 -5.55 10.99 0.40
C LEU A 56 -6.53 11.26 1.54
N GLY A 57 -6.17 10.92 2.79
CA GLY A 57 -7.03 11.08 3.97
C GLY A 57 -8.26 10.16 3.96
N LEU A 58 -8.22 9.08 3.17
CA LEU A 58 -9.31 8.12 3.05
C LEU A 58 -9.32 7.08 4.18
N VAL A 59 -8.21 6.96 4.90
CA VAL A 59 -8.03 6.06 6.06
C VAL A 59 -7.61 6.93 7.24
N LYS A 60 -8.20 6.67 8.42
CA LYS A 60 -7.79 7.34 9.66
C LYS A 60 -6.59 6.60 10.22
N ASP A 61 -5.60 7.36 10.70
CA ASP A 61 -4.40 6.78 11.29
C ASP A 61 -4.71 5.95 12.55
N GLU A 62 -5.82 6.24 13.23
CA GLU A 62 -6.28 5.47 14.40
C GLU A 62 -6.70 4.05 14.05
N ASP A 63 -7.32 3.88 12.88
CA ASP A 63 -7.72 2.56 12.38
C ASP A 63 -6.47 1.75 12.00
N LEU A 64 -5.40 2.40 11.54
CA LEU A 64 -4.11 1.76 11.27
C LEU A 64 -3.40 1.35 12.56
N HIS A 65 -3.41 2.22 13.58
CA HIS A 65 -2.81 1.91 14.88
C HIS A 65 -3.50 0.71 15.55
N GLN A 66 -4.82 0.62 15.45
CA GLN A 66 -5.58 -0.51 15.97
C GLN A 66 -5.16 -1.82 15.30
N VAL A 67 -5.10 -1.86 13.96
CA VAL A 67 -4.71 -3.06 13.21
C VAL A 67 -3.28 -3.49 13.53
N ILE A 68 -2.34 -2.54 13.63
CA ILE A 68 -0.93 -2.85 13.94
C ILE A 68 -0.78 -3.40 15.37
N CYS A 69 -1.56 -2.91 16.32
CA CYS A 69 -1.52 -3.38 17.71
C CYS A 69 -2.22 -4.73 17.90
N GLU A 70 -3.33 -4.99 17.21
CA GLU A 70 -4.06 -6.28 17.28
C GLU A 70 -3.21 -7.45 16.74
N ASP A 71 -2.37 -7.22 15.72
CA ASP A 71 -1.47 -8.24 15.15
C ASP A 71 -0.31 -8.63 16.10
N LEU A 72 0.00 -7.83 17.13
CA LEU A 72 1.07 -8.11 18.10
C LEU A 72 0.60 -8.88 19.33
N GLU A 73 -0.71 -8.96 19.59
CA GLU A 73 -1.28 -9.69 20.73
C GLU A 73 -1.53 -11.19 20.42
N GLY A 74 -1.17 -11.65 19.22
CA GLY A 74 -1.55 -12.97 18.69
C GLY A 74 -0.55 -14.12 18.82
N ASP A 75 0.65 -13.95 19.40
CA ASP A 75 1.66 -15.04 19.44
C ASP A 75 2.52 -15.05 20.72
N GLU A 76 1.87 -14.99 21.89
CA GLU A 76 2.46 -15.46 23.16
C GLU A 76 2.05 -16.92 23.43
N SER A 77 2.31 -17.86 22.51
CA SER A 77 2.33 -19.27 22.88
C SER A 77 3.70 -19.63 23.46
N GLU A 78 3.74 -19.73 24.79
CA GLU A 78 4.86 -20.18 25.61
C GLU A 78 5.62 -21.36 24.96
N VAL A 79 6.90 -21.15 24.64
CA VAL A 79 7.81 -22.26 24.32
C VAL A 79 8.58 -22.60 25.60
N GLU A 80 8.01 -23.49 26.43
CA GLU A 80 8.74 -24.15 27.50
C GLU A 80 9.83 -25.06 26.87
N LEU A 81 11.10 -24.72 27.12
CA LEU A 81 12.24 -25.60 26.86
C LEU A 81 12.32 -26.66 27.98
N PRO A 82 12.27 -27.97 27.68
CA PRO A 82 12.61 -28.99 28.67
C PRO A 82 14.14 -29.08 28.86
N ASP A 83 14.56 -29.21 30.13
CA ASP A 83 15.94 -29.40 30.58
C ASP A 83 16.63 -30.65 30.01
#